data_AF-A0A0A3IUN2-F1
#
_entry.id   AF-A0A0A3IUN2-F1
#
_cell.length_a   1.000
_cell.length_b   1.000
_cell.length_c   1.000
_cell.angle_alpha   90.00
_cell.angle_beta   90.00
_cell.angle_gamma   90.00
#
_symmetry.space_group_name_H-M   'P 1'
#
loop_
_entity.id
_entity.type
_entity.pdbx_description
1 polymer ?
#
loop_
_entity_poly.entity_id
_entity_poly.type
_entity_poly.pdbx_seq_one_letter_code
_entity_poly.pdbx_strand_id
1 'polypeptide(L)'
;MFSGGEGTLQKPYLISTVEDFLLINAHLSAHFRQIKDIDFSEDEIAPIGTEEGNIFSGVYDGDNFLLNNVTIRGVGDGTALFDRCSRAILKNIHLNNANVYPVPNNGKTRSALLCNTINEGTVIENCHVQGAILDVSSSSYSSAGGAGIANISDQDCVIKKCSAHLQISQTGFAAGLVVFNGGEIHDSYAFLTVDDVYEIGTIVHTNNESGNVYNSYTVLSFTRARYIYFPCINRRDDYGFHNSFFDCNTLGGDDWEPGRYYYDGTDFVKGTDGNLYKCIQMQSDKDYSYWEPGWTQPPSWWPPPMYSARPIDGVAYSQYWEAIGPTNTEGARTTIQMKSKNNYEGWDFNSIWQISEGKSYPTFKRPKVVKCNSIPLTKLTVN
;
A
#
# COMPACT_ATOMS: atom_id res chain seq x y z
N MET A 1 -26.65 9.05 20.41
CA MET A 1 -27.53 7.98 19.91
C MET A 1 -27.37 7.97 18.40
N PHE A 2 -27.29 6.80 17.77
CA PHE A 2 -27.18 6.70 16.32
C PHE A 2 -28.42 7.25 15.59
N SER A 3 -28.25 7.64 14.32
CA SER A 3 -29.34 8.08 13.43
C SER A 3 -30.42 7.02 13.15
N GLY A 4 -30.20 5.76 13.56
CA GLY A 4 -31.20 4.70 13.53
C GLY A 4 -30.58 3.33 13.73
N GLY A 5 -31.42 2.28 13.74
CA GLY A 5 -30.97 0.89 13.88
C GLY A 5 -30.80 0.42 15.32
N GLU A 6 -30.49 -0.87 15.46
CA GLU A 6 -30.35 -1.59 16.74
C GLU A 6 -28.98 -2.29 16.85
N GLY A 7 -28.07 -2.07 15.90
CA GLY A 7 -26.75 -2.69 15.87
C GLY A 7 -26.72 -4.18 15.50
N THR A 8 -27.85 -4.73 15.05
CA THR A 8 -27.97 -6.13 14.63
C THR A 8 -27.76 -6.29 13.13
N LEU A 9 -27.52 -7.51 12.65
CA LEU A 9 -27.38 -7.78 11.23
C LEU A 9 -28.58 -7.30 10.39
N GLN A 10 -29.81 -7.48 10.89
CA GLN A 10 -31.03 -7.08 10.19
C GLN A 10 -31.35 -5.59 10.33
N LYS A 11 -30.88 -4.96 11.40
CA LYS A 11 -31.10 -3.54 11.70
C LYS A 11 -29.77 -2.92 12.14
N PRO A 12 -28.80 -2.74 11.23
CA PRO A 12 -27.52 -2.14 11.56
C PRO A 12 -27.73 -0.72 12.05
N TYR A 13 -26.86 -0.24 12.93
CA TYR A 13 -26.81 1.17 13.29
C TYR A 13 -26.53 2.00 12.03
N LEU A 14 -27.33 3.05 11.82
CA LEU A 14 -27.21 3.93 10.67
C LEU A 14 -26.24 5.05 10.99
N ILE A 15 -25.23 5.23 10.13
CA ILE A 15 -24.22 6.27 10.27
C ILE A 15 -24.48 7.34 9.21
N SER A 16 -24.86 8.54 9.66
CA SER A 16 -25.15 9.68 8.76
C SER A 16 -24.49 11.00 9.17
N THR A 17 -23.91 11.05 10.36
CA THR A 17 -23.17 12.21 10.90
C THR A 17 -21.84 11.79 11.50
N VAL A 18 -20.97 12.78 11.79
CA VAL A 18 -19.71 12.54 12.51
C VAL A 18 -19.99 11.97 13.91
N GLU A 19 -21.02 12.47 14.60
CA GLU A 19 -21.39 11.99 15.94
C GLU A 19 -21.83 10.52 15.94
N ASP A 20 -22.54 10.07 14.90
CA ASP A 20 -22.84 8.65 14.74
C ASP A 20 -21.55 7.83 14.62
N PHE A 21 -20.60 8.31 13.80
CA PHE A 21 -19.34 7.63 13.57
C PHE A 21 -18.51 7.51 14.84
N LEU A 22 -18.42 8.59 15.64
CA LEU A 22 -17.67 8.60 16.90
C LEU A 22 -18.22 7.63 17.95
N LEU A 23 -19.50 7.23 17.85
CA LEU A 23 -20.11 6.26 18.76
C LEU A 23 -19.71 4.80 18.48
N ILE A 24 -19.07 4.50 17.35
CA ILE A 24 -18.69 3.12 16.96
C ILE A 24 -17.82 2.45 18.02
N ASN A 25 -16.89 3.20 18.64
CA ASN A 25 -15.99 2.68 19.68
C ASN A 25 -16.74 2.19 20.93
N ALA A 26 -17.97 2.62 21.17
CA ALA A 26 -18.80 2.11 22.25
C ALA A 26 -19.55 0.81 21.90
N HIS A 27 -19.49 0.36 20.64
CA HIS A 27 -20.31 -0.72 20.07
C HIS A 27 -19.52 -1.63 19.10
N LEU A 28 -18.28 -1.97 19.43
CA LEU A 28 -17.31 -2.62 18.52
C LEU A 28 -17.72 -3.97 17.90
N SER A 29 -18.71 -4.66 18.45
CA SER A 29 -19.23 -5.94 17.92
C SER A 29 -20.54 -5.79 17.12
N ALA A 30 -21.06 -4.56 16.99
CA ALA A 30 -22.32 -4.29 16.31
C ALA A 30 -22.16 -4.23 14.78
N HIS A 31 -23.29 -4.18 14.08
CA HIS A 31 -23.35 -3.95 12.65
C HIS A 31 -23.69 -2.49 12.36
N PHE A 32 -22.97 -1.89 11.42
CA PHE A 32 -23.08 -0.49 11.02
C PHE A 32 -23.28 -0.38 9.51
N ARG A 33 -24.09 0.59 9.09
CA ARG A 33 -24.25 0.94 7.68
C ARG A 33 -24.28 2.46 7.52
N GLN A 34 -23.36 2.99 6.73
CA GLN A 34 -23.38 4.39 6.34
C GLN A 34 -24.51 4.64 5.33
N ILE A 35 -25.19 5.78 5.47
CA ILE A 35 -26.34 6.14 4.62
C ILE A 35 -26.20 7.52 3.96
N LYS A 36 -25.05 8.17 4.13
CA LYS A 36 -24.73 9.49 3.61
C LYS A 36 -23.22 9.69 3.60
N ASP A 37 -22.71 10.50 2.69
CA ASP A 37 -21.34 11.04 2.81
C ASP A 37 -21.19 11.82 4.12
N ILE A 38 -20.03 11.69 4.75
CA ILE A 38 -19.68 12.36 6.02
C ILE A 38 -18.40 13.15 5.80
N ASP A 39 -18.36 14.37 6.32
CA ASP A 39 -17.20 15.25 6.25
C ASP A 39 -16.68 15.52 7.65
N PHE A 40 -15.39 15.26 7.87
CA PHE A 40 -14.71 15.37 9.16
C PHE A 40 -13.77 16.59 9.20
N SER A 41 -13.96 17.59 8.33
CA SER A 41 -13.05 18.75 8.25
C SER A 41 -12.86 19.51 9.57
N GLU A 42 -13.84 19.47 10.47
CA GLU A 42 -13.81 20.13 11.78
C GLU A 42 -13.50 19.17 12.94
N ASP A 43 -13.27 17.88 12.65
CA ASP A 43 -13.18 16.83 13.64
C ASP A 43 -11.89 16.01 13.48
N GLU A 44 -11.22 15.77 14.60
CA GLU A 44 -10.18 14.74 14.68
C GLU A 44 -10.77 13.48 15.28
N ILE A 45 -10.44 12.33 14.69
CA ILE A 45 -10.97 11.05 15.14
C ILE A 45 -9.88 10.23 15.84
N ALA A 46 -10.27 9.61 16.95
CA ALA A 46 -9.50 8.52 17.53
C ALA A 46 -9.70 7.24 16.71
N PRO A 47 -8.67 6.38 16.58
CA PRO A 47 -8.83 5.08 15.92
C PRO A 47 -9.95 4.24 16.54
N ILE A 48 -10.59 3.41 15.72
CA ILE A 48 -11.59 2.44 16.17
C ILE A 48 -10.88 1.15 16.60
N GLY A 49 -11.11 0.72 17.84
CA GLY A 49 -10.59 -0.54 18.37
C GLY A 49 -9.08 -0.56 18.62
N THR A 50 -8.60 0.12 19.67
CA THR A 50 -7.19 0.50 19.90
C THR A 50 -6.34 -0.45 20.73
N GLU A 51 -6.93 -1.40 21.47
CA GLU A 51 -6.18 -2.20 22.45
C GLU A 51 -6.71 -3.62 22.63
N GLU A 52 -5.93 -4.46 23.32
CA GLU A 52 -6.30 -5.83 23.65
C GLU A 52 -7.54 -5.83 24.56
N GLY A 53 -8.64 -6.45 24.09
CA GLY A 53 -9.95 -6.39 24.73
C GLY A 53 -10.88 -5.29 24.17
N ASN A 54 -10.37 -4.36 23.36
CA ASN A 54 -11.12 -3.32 22.67
C ASN A 54 -10.89 -3.44 21.15
N ILE A 55 -11.30 -4.58 20.57
CA ILE A 55 -11.06 -4.94 19.17
C ILE A 55 -12.38 -4.84 18.38
N PHE A 56 -12.34 -4.24 17.19
CA PHE A 56 -13.50 -4.23 16.30
C PHE A 56 -13.75 -5.64 15.76
N SER A 57 -14.95 -6.17 16.00
CA SER A 57 -15.39 -7.50 15.57
C SER A 57 -16.75 -7.50 14.86
N GLY A 58 -17.28 -6.30 14.63
CA GLY A 58 -18.54 -6.07 13.97
C GLY A 58 -18.42 -6.03 12.44
N VAL A 59 -19.44 -5.43 11.83
CA VAL A 59 -19.49 -5.16 10.39
C VAL A 59 -19.62 -3.67 10.18
N TYR A 60 -18.72 -3.07 9.40
CA TYR A 60 -18.89 -1.72 8.91
C TYR A 60 -19.11 -1.75 7.39
N ASP A 61 -20.33 -1.41 6.96
CA ASP A 61 -20.68 -1.25 5.56
C ASP A 61 -20.77 0.24 5.22
N GLY A 62 -19.79 0.77 4.49
CA GLY A 62 -19.79 2.16 4.05
C GLY A 62 -20.85 2.46 2.96
N ASP A 63 -21.51 1.43 2.42
CA ASP A 63 -22.50 1.52 1.34
C ASP A 63 -22.06 2.42 0.17
N ASN A 64 -20.74 2.49 -0.07
CA ASN A 64 -20.06 3.30 -1.09
C ASN A 64 -20.13 4.82 -0.90
N PHE A 65 -20.64 5.30 0.24
CA PHE A 65 -20.56 6.70 0.62
C PHE A 65 -19.14 7.08 1.06
N LEU A 66 -18.84 8.37 0.97
CA LEU A 66 -17.53 8.94 1.28
C LEU A 66 -17.39 9.27 2.77
N LEU A 67 -16.22 9.00 3.32
CA LEU A 67 -15.71 9.64 4.53
C LEU A 67 -14.64 10.64 4.06
N ASN A 68 -14.97 11.93 4.11
CA ASN A 68 -14.13 13.01 3.60
C ASN A 68 -13.31 13.67 4.71
N ASN A 69 -12.10 14.09 4.38
CA ASN A 69 -11.25 14.96 5.21
C ASN A 69 -10.96 14.37 6.60
N VAL A 70 -10.85 13.05 6.67
CA VAL A 70 -10.67 12.31 7.92
C VAL A 70 -9.28 12.57 8.48
N THR A 71 -9.18 13.13 9.68
CA THR A 71 -7.90 13.26 10.39
C THR A 71 -7.84 12.29 11.56
N ILE A 72 -6.92 11.32 11.51
CA ILE A 72 -6.71 10.30 12.55
C ILE A 72 -5.43 10.60 13.30
N ARG A 73 -5.51 10.74 14.62
CA ARG A 73 -4.33 10.85 15.48
C ARG A 73 -4.13 9.60 16.32
N GLY A 74 -2.91 9.08 16.28
CA GLY A 74 -2.50 7.91 17.04
C GLY A 74 -2.56 8.13 18.55
N VAL A 75 -2.92 7.07 19.27
CA VAL A 75 -2.92 7.04 20.74
C VAL A 75 -2.04 5.92 21.31
N GLY A 76 -1.24 5.24 20.48
CA GLY A 76 -0.43 4.08 20.88
C GLY A 76 0.35 3.45 19.73
N ASP A 77 0.55 2.13 19.79
CA ASP A 77 1.40 1.35 18.86
C ASP A 77 0.95 1.35 17.39
N GLY A 78 -0.34 1.62 17.16
CA GLY A 78 -1.00 1.50 15.87
C GLY A 78 -1.86 2.72 15.55
N THR A 79 -1.90 3.14 14.30
CA THR A 79 -2.76 4.26 13.88
C THR A 79 -3.37 4.02 12.49
N ALA A 80 -4.69 3.87 12.47
CA ALA A 80 -5.52 3.78 11.28
C ALA A 80 -6.97 4.14 11.64
N LEU A 81 -7.88 4.23 10.67
CA LEU A 81 -9.30 4.42 10.96
C LEU A 81 -9.84 3.33 11.89
N PHE A 82 -9.50 2.07 11.61
CA PHE A 82 -9.69 0.92 12.48
C PHE A 82 -8.32 0.42 12.93
N ASP A 83 -7.93 0.60 14.19
CA ASP A 83 -6.62 0.13 14.62
C ASP A 83 -6.55 -1.42 14.62
N ARG A 84 -7.47 -2.10 15.29
CA ARG A 84 -7.47 -3.58 15.36
C ARG A 84 -8.82 -4.17 15.02
N CYS A 85 -8.81 -5.11 14.08
CA CYS A 85 -9.96 -5.92 13.68
C CYS A 85 -9.70 -7.41 13.90
N SER A 86 -10.70 -8.13 14.41
CA SER A 86 -10.72 -9.60 14.53
C SER A 86 -12.11 -10.11 14.19
N ARG A 87 -12.22 -11.10 13.29
CA ARG A 87 -13.51 -11.63 12.78
C ARG A 87 -14.43 -10.54 12.22
N ALA A 88 -13.87 -9.41 11.78
CA ALA A 88 -14.62 -8.26 11.32
C ALA A 88 -14.88 -8.29 9.82
N ILE A 89 -15.87 -7.52 9.37
CA ILE A 89 -16.09 -7.25 7.95
C ILE A 89 -16.10 -5.74 7.73
N LEU A 90 -15.11 -5.26 6.98
CA LEU A 90 -15.02 -3.88 6.53
C LEU A 90 -15.31 -3.85 5.03
N LYS A 91 -16.40 -3.22 4.60
CA LYS A 91 -16.76 -3.20 3.18
C LYS A 91 -17.34 -1.89 2.67
N ASN A 92 -17.12 -1.62 1.40
CA ASN A 92 -17.66 -0.44 0.69
C ASN A 92 -17.25 0.89 1.34
N ILE A 93 -16.07 0.94 1.97
CA ILE A 93 -15.56 2.10 2.70
C ILE A 93 -14.71 2.94 1.77
N HIS A 94 -15.08 4.21 1.58
CA HIS A 94 -14.35 5.12 0.71
C HIS A 94 -13.77 6.29 1.53
N LEU A 95 -12.45 6.28 1.76
CA LEU A 95 -11.75 7.39 2.39
C LEU A 95 -11.26 8.36 1.32
N ASN A 96 -11.68 9.61 1.41
CA ASN A 96 -11.24 10.67 0.52
C ASN A 96 -10.55 11.76 1.34
N ASN A 97 -9.28 12.02 1.02
CA ASN A 97 -8.45 13.00 1.72
C ASN A 97 -8.28 12.68 3.22
N ALA A 98 -7.86 11.45 3.53
CA ALA A 98 -7.55 11.05 4.90
C ALA A 98 -6.11 11.41 5.29
N ASN A 99 -5.88 11.92 6.50
CA ASN A 99 -4.56 12.18 7.07
C ASN A 99 -4.39 11.38 8.35
N VAL A 100 -3.33 10.58 8.41
CA VAL A 100 -2.98 9.76 9.56
C VAL A 100 -1.70 10.30 10.19
N TYR A 101 -1.75 10.58 11.48
CA TYR A 101 -0.62 11.08 12.29
C TYR A 101 -0.26 10.03 13.36
N PRO A 102 0.67 9.11 13.07
CA PRO A 102 1.09 8.08 14.01
C PRO A 102 1.88 8.69 15.16
N VAL A 103 1.69 8.16 16.36
CA VAL A 103 2.48 8.56 17.53
C VAL A 103 3.41 7.41 17.91
N PRO A 104 4.73 7.64 18.03
CA PRO A 104 5.68 6.60 18.40
C PRO A 104 5.42 6.11 19.82
N ASN A 105 5.35 4.78 19.96
CA ASN A 105 5.35 4.11 21.24
C ASN A 105 6.54 3.16 21.32
N ASN A 106 7.46 3.38 22.27
CA ASN A 106 8.71 2.65 22.40
C ASN A 106 9.50 2.52 21.07
N GLY A 107 9.47 3.56 20.24
CA GLY A 107 10.15 3.61 18.93
C GLY A 107 9.46 2.83 17.80
N LYS A 108 8.25 2.30 18.02
CA LYS A 108 7.44 1.63 17.00
C LYS A 108 6.31 2.55 16.53
N THR A 109 6.07 2.59 15.22
CA THR A 109 4.97 3.34 14.61
C THR A 109 4.37 2.52 13.47
N ARG A 110 3.24 1.84 13.71
CA ARG A 110 2.55 1.08 12.67
C ARG A 110 1.29 1.81 12.24
N SER A 111 1.14 1.98 10.94
CA SER A 111 0.09 2.83 10.41
C SER A 111 -0.51 2.30 9.13
N ALA A 112 -1.78 2.62 8.92
CA ALA A 112 -2.44 2.47 7.64
C ALA A 112 -3.55 3.52 7.49
N LEU A 113 -4.08 3.72 6.28
CA LEU A 113 -5.26 4.58 6.13
C LEU A 113 -6.52 3.88 6.68
N LEU A 114 -6.74 2.62 6.29
CA LEU A 114 -7.99 1.92 6.62
C LEU A 114 -7.92 1.14 7.93
N CYS A 115 -7.07 0.12 8.01
CA CYS A 115 -6.98 -0.72 9.19
C CYS A 115 -5.53 -0.99 9.57
N ASN A 116 -5.12 -0.95 10.83
CA ASN A 116 -3.72 -1.21 11.16
C ASN A 116 -3.45 -2.73 11.24
N THR A 117 -4.22 -3.50 12.01
CA THR A 117 -4.06 -4.95 12.13
C THR A 117 -5.37 -5.69 11.88
N ILE A 118 -5.35 -6.70 11.00
CA ILE A 118 -6.47 -7.61 10.76
C ILE A 118 -6.10 -9.05 11.12
N ASN A 119 -6.95 -9.71 11.91
CA ASN A 119 -6.76 -11.09 12.40
C ASN A 119 -8.05 -11.93 12.28
N GLU A 120 -7.92 -13.24 12.51
CA GLU A 120 -9.02 -14.20 12.71
C GLU A 120 -10.12 -14.09 11.63
N GLY A 121 -9.73 -14.23 10.37
CA GLY A 121 -10.68 -14.29 9.26
C GLY A 121 -11.36 -12.96 8.94
N THR A 122 -10.75 -11.83 9.35
CA THR A 122 -11.24 -10.50 8.98
C THR A 122 -11.22 -10.32 7.47
N VAL A 123 -12.29 -9.71 6.93
CA VAL A 123 -12.43 -9.43 5.50
C VAL A 123 -12.51 -7.93 5.26
N ILE A 124 -11.63 -7.43 4.40
CA ILE A 124 -11.71 -6.08 3.82
C ILE A 124 -12.10 -6.20 2.35
N GLU A 125 -13.27 -5.69 1.97
CA GLU A 125 -13.81 -5.85 0.61
C GLU A 125 -14.31 -4.54 0.02
N ASN A 126 -13.92 -4.24 -1.23
CA ASN A 126 -14.42 -3.08 -1.96
C ASN A 126 -14.18 -1.77 -1.19
N CYS A 127 -12.98 -1.61 -0.64
CA CYS A 127 -12.59 -0.41 0.10
C CYS A 127 -11.57 0.40 -0.69
N HIS A 128 -11.79 1.71 -0.79
CA HIS A 128 -10.99 2.61 -1.60
C HIS A 128 -10.51 3.77 -0.75
N VAL A 129 -9.20 3.89 -0.56
CA VAL A 129 -8.63 4.89 0.33
C VAL A 129 -7.71 5.83 -0.41
N GLN A 130 -7.81 7.11 -0.11
CA GLN A 130 -6.93 8.16 -0.60
C GLN A 130 -6.52 9.06 0.57
N GLY A 131 -5.22 9.26 0.72
CA GLY A 131 -4.73 10.03 1.85
C GLY A 131 -3.22 10.01 2.02
N ALA A 132 -2.79 10.54 3.16
CA ALA A 132 -1.40 10.59 3.56
C ALA A 132 -1.19 10.01 4.96
N ILE A 133 -0.04 9.36 5.15
CA ILE A 133 0.52 9.05 6.47
C ILE A 133 1.68 10.03 6.69
N LEU A 134 1.55 10.87 7.71
CA LEU A 134 2.39 12.04 7.96
C LEU A 134 3.09 11.94 9.32
N ASP A 135 4.15 12.72 9.50
CA ASP A 135 4.87 12.89 10.78
C ASP A 135 5.25 11.59 11.49
N VAL A 136 5.75 10.60 10.73
CA VAL A 136 6.19 9.31 11.26
C VAL A 136 7.46 9.51 12.10
N SER A 137 7.29 9.88 13.37
CA SER A 137 8.39 10.18 14.29
C SER A 137 8.99 8.92 14.91
N SER A 138 9.59 8.04 14.11
CA SER A 138 10.26 6.85 14.65
C SER A 138 11.72 7.14 15.03
N SER A 139 12.15 6.68 16.21
CA SER A 139 13.57 6.68 16.60
C SER A 139 14.37 5.55 15.94
N SER A 140 13.68 4.64 15.25
CA SER A 140 14.25 3.52 14.51
C SER A 140 13.40 3.17 13.30
N TYR A 141 13.98 3.33 12.11
CA TYR A 141 13.35 2.95 10.85
C TYR A 141 13.00 1.46 10.78
N SER A 142 13.62 0.57 11.56
CA SER A 142 13.31 -0.87 11.50
C SER A 142 11.98 -1.28 12.14
N SER A 143 11.22 -0.35 12.74
CA SER A 143 10.00 -0.65 13.49
C SER A 143 8.81 0.25 13.13
N ALA A 144 8.97 1.06 12.08
CA ALA A 144 7.95 1.93 11.54
C ALA A 144 7.41 1.35 10.24
N GLY A 145 6.10 1.26 10.06
CA GLY A 145 5.49 0.73 8.85
C GLY A 145 4.25 1.53 8.46
N GLY A 146 4.06 1.77 7.17
CA GLY A 146 2.87 2.44 6.64
C GLY A 146 2.33 1.80 5.37
N ALA A 147 1.01 1.65 5.28
CA ALA A 147 0.36 1.07 4.12
C ALA A 147 -1.00 1.68 3.81
N GLY A 148 -1.50 1.44 2.60
CA GLY A 148 -2.82 1.92 2.20
C GLY A 148 -3.94 1.23 2.97
N ILE A 149 -3.98 -0.10 2.94
CA ILE A 149 -5.11 -0.89 3.46
C ILE A 149 -4.84 -1.43 4.85
N ALA A 150 -3.78 -2.22 5.01
CA ALA A 150 -3.45 -2.88 6.27
C ALA A 150 -1.97 -2.76 6.63
N ASN A 151 -1.60 -2.59 7.90
CA ASN A 151 -0.19 -2.76 8.27
C ASN A 151 0.16 -4.24 8.38
N ILE A 152 -0.68 -5.01 9.08
CA ILE A 152 -0.50 -6.45 9.32
C ILE A 152 -1.78 -7.18 8.94
N SER A 153 -1.64 -8.26 8.17
CA SER A 153 -2.70 -9.22 7.86
C SER A 153 -2.30 -10.62 8.30
N ASP A 154 -3.13 -11.27 9.11
CA ASP A 154 -2.94 -12.67 9.50
C ASP A 154 -3.32 -13.66 8.38
N GLN A 155 -2.97 -14.93 8.55
CA GLN A 155 -3.02 -15.98 7.53
C GLN A 155 -4.40 -16.32 6.97
N ASP A 156 -5.46 -16.08 7.72
CA ASP A 156 -6.84 -16.40 7.35
C ASP A 156 -7.63 -15.17 6.90
N CYS A 157 -7.00 -13.99 6.89
CA CYS A 157 -7.63 -12.74 6.50
C CYS A 157 -7.64 -12.55 4.97
N VAL A 158 -8.64 -11.82 4.48
CA VAL A 158 -8.82 -11.57 3.05
C VAL A 158 -9.00 -10.09 2.77
N ILE A 159 -8.19 -9.55 1.87
CA ILE A 159 -8.32 -8.21 1.29
C ILE A 159 -8.68 -8.38 -0.18
N LYS A 160 -9.82 -7.85 -0.63
CA LYS A 160 -10.24 -8.01 -2.03
C LYS A 160 -10.93 -6.80 -2.61
N LYS A 161 -10.65 -6.53 -3.90
CA LYS A 161 -11.23 -5.40 -4.63
C LYS A 161 -10.95 -4.05 -3.96
N CYS A 162 -9.76 -3.91 -3.36
CA CYS A 162 -9.38 -2.71 -2.63
C CYS A 162 -8.47 -1.83 -3.46
N SER A 163 -8.50 -0.51 -3.22
CA SER A 163 -7.53 0.40 -3.81
C SER A 163 -6.97 1.41 -2.82
N ALA A 164 -5.69 1.75 -2.96
CA ALA A 164 -5.04 2.76 -2.15
C ALA A 164 -4.30 3.81 -2.98
N HIS A 165 -4.59 5.08 -2.76
CA HIS A 165 -3.80 6.22 -3.25
C HIS A 165 -3.10 6.84 -2.04
N LEU A 166 -1.90 6.35 -1.73
CA LEU A 166 -1.19 6.68 -0.50
C LEU A 166 0.00 7.58 -0.79
N GLN A 167 0.12 8.64 0.00
CA GLN A 167 1.36 9.39 0.18
C GLN A 167 1.95 9.08 1.56
N ILE A 168 3.24 8.80 1.62
CA ILE A 168 3.90 8.54 2.90
C ILE A 168 5.32 9.08 2.92
N SER A 169 5.74 9.63 4.05
CA SER A 169 7.11 10.09 4.24
C SER A 169 7.70 9.70 5.59
N GLN A 170 9.03 9.66 5.66
CA GLN A 170 9.79 9.52 6.91
C GLN A 170 9.49 8.22 7.69
N THR A 171 9.13 7.14 6.99
CA THR A 171 8.83 5.85 7.59
C THR A 171 9.97 4.85 7.38
N GLY A 172 9.95 3.81 8.21
CA GLY A 172 10.76 2.63 8.02
C GLY A 172 10.39 1.87 6.77
N PHE A 173 9.23 1.24 6.82
CA PHE A 173 8.66 0.42 5.77
C PHE A 173 7.47 1.14 5.14
N ALA A 174 7.35 1.09 3.83
CA ALA A 174 6.17 1.55 3.11
C ALA A 174 5.67 0.44 2.18
N ALA A 175 4.35 0.26 2.07
CA ALA A 175 3.75 -0.64 1.10
C ALA A 175 2.48 -0.06 0.48
N GLY A 176 2.19 -0.43 -0.76
CA GLY A 176 1.00 0.06 -1.46
C GLY A 176 -0.30 -0.42 -0.78
N LEU A 177 -0.39 -1.71 -0.47
CA LEU A 177 -1.58 -2.31 0.14
C LEU A 177 -1.33 -2.79 1.57
N VAL A 178 -0.33 -3.65 1.79
CA VAL A 178 -0.08 -4.28 3.10
C VAL A 178 1.40 -4.31 3.45
N VAL A 179 1.82 -3.91 4.65
CA VAL A 179 3.24 -4.05 5.03
C VAL A 179 3.59 -5.53 5.23
N PHE A 180 2.98 -6.20 6.22
CA PHE A 180 3.21 -7.61 6.54
C PHE A 180 1.98 -8.44 6.20
N ASN A 181 2.06 -9.23 5.13
CA ASN A 181 0.96 -10.06 4.66
C ASN A 181 1.18 -11.52 5.00
N GLY A 182 0.27 -12.11 5.77
CA GLY A 182 0.12 -13.55 5.93
C GLY A 182 -1.09 -14.12 5.19
N GLY A 183 -2.07 -13.29 4.81
CA GLY A 183 -3.35 -13.71 4.25
C GLY A 183 -3.43 -13.56 2.73
N GLU A 184 -4.64 -13.43 2.21
CA GLU A 184 -4.89 -13.33 0.78
C GLU A 184 -5.26 -11.91 0.33
N ILE A 185 -4.61 -11.43 -0.73
CA ILE A 185 -4.92 -10.18 -1.41
C ILE A 185 -5.39 -10.50 -2.83
N HIS A 186 -6.60 -10.05 -3.20
CA HIS A 186 -7.19 -10.31 -4.51
C HIS A 186 -7.62 -9.04 -5.21
N ASP A 187 -7.41 -8.98 -6.52
CA ASP A 187 -7.98 -7.98 -7.41
C ASP A 187 -7.82 -6.54 -6.86
N SER A 188 -6.63 -6.18 -6.37
CA SER A 188 -6.44 -4.93 -5.63
C SER A 188 -5.29 -4.10 -6.20
N TYR A 189 -5.32 -2.78 -6.00
CA TYR A 189 -4.25 -1.93 -6.54
C TYR A 189 -3.86 -0.74 -5.70
N ALA A 190 -2.63 -0.29 -5.84
CA ALA A 190 -2.15 0.90 -5.17
C ALA A 190 -1.44 1.88 -6.10
N PHE A 191 -1.60 3.16 -5.84
CA PHE A 191 -0.71 4.23 -6.28
C PHE A 191 0.01 4.74 -5.04
N LEU A 192 1.29 4.43 -4.94
CA LEU A 192 2.12 4.73 -3.77
C LEU A 192 3.10 5.85 -4.12
N THR A 193 3.04 6.95 -3.39
CA THR A 193 4.03 8.02 -3.46
C THR A 193 4.83 8.05 -2.17
N VAL A 194 6.16 7.92 -2.23
CA VAL A 194 6.99 7.98 -1.01
C VAL A 194 8.14 8.97 -1.06
N ASP A 195 8.50 9.50 0.11
CA ASP A 195 9.71 10.31 0.29
C ASP A 195 10.38 9.98 1.64
N ASP A 196 11.70 9.83 1.64
CA ASP A 196 12.50 9.57 2.83
C ASP A 196 12.10 8.29 3.56
N VAL A 197 12.10 7.16 2.84
CA VAL A 197 11.72 5.85 3.39
C VAL A 197 12.91 4.90 3.44
N TYR A 198 13.01 4.08 4.48
CA TYR A 198 14.11 3.12 4.60
C TYR A 198 13.95 1.93 3.63
N GLU A 199 12.83 1.20 3.66
CA GLU A 199 12.53 0.13 2.70
C GLU A 199 11.12 0.31 2.11
N ILE A 200 11.00 0.11 0.79
CA ILE A 200 9.71 0.12 0.08
C ILE A 200 9.36 -1.29 -0.36
N GLY A 201 8.17 -1.74 0.00
CA GLY A 201 7.43 -2.83 -0.63
C GLY A 201 6.47 -2.30 -1.69
N THR A 202 6.32 -3.01 -2.81
CA THR A 202 5.40 -2.58 -3.88
C THR A 202 3.94 -2.80 -3.50
N ILE A 203 3.43 -4.02 -3.72
CA ILE A 203 2.08 -4.39 -3.26
C ILE A 203 2.12 -4.66 -1.77
N VAL A 204 3.09 -5.48 -1.36
CA VAL A 204 3.43 -5.74 0.03
C VAL A 204 4.91 -5.57 0.29
N HIS A 205 5.28 -5.31 1.54
CA HIS A 205 6.69 -5.27 1.96
C HIS A 205 7.20 -6.67 2.27
N THR A 206 6.54 -7.39 3.17
CA THR A 206 6.88 -8.76 3.54
C THR A 206 5.66 -9.63 3.29
N ASN A 207 5.82 -10.63 2.41
CA ASN A 207 4.83 -11.68 2.23
C ASN A 207 5.32 -12.94 2.97
N ASN A 208 4.59 -13.38 3.99
CA ASN A 208 4.92 -14.56 4.76
C ASN A 208 4.61 -15.84 3.95
N GLU A 209 5.07 -17.00 4.40
CA GLU A 209 4.91 -18.29 3.70
C GLU A 209 3.46 -18.66 3.38
N SER A 210 2.49 -18.19 4.18
CA SER A 210 1.05 -18.40 3.95
C SER A 210 0.40 -17.33 3.07
N GLY A 211 1.09 -16.21 2.83
CA GLY A 211 0.54 -15.03 2.18
C GLY A 211 0.45 -15.21 0.68
N ASN A 212 -0.69 -14.83 0.09
CA ASN A 212 -0.88 -14.91 -1.35
C ASN A 212 -1.45 -13.61 -1.92
N VAL A 213 -0.97 -13.22 -3.10
CA VAL A 213 -1.34 -11.99 -3.80
C VAL A 213 -1.73 -12.32 -5.24
N TYR A 214 -3.00 -12.10 -5.57
CA TYR A 214 -3.59 -12.44 -6.87
C TYR A 214 -4.07 -11.19 -7.60
N ASN A 215 -3.82 -11.13 -8.91
CA ASN A 215 -4.40 -10.13 -9.81
C ASN A 215 -4.30 -8.70 -9.27
N SER A 216 -3.17 -8.36 -8.67
CA SER A 216 -2.99 -7.10 -7.95
C SER A 216 -1.81 -6.31 -8.48
N TYR A 217 -1.84 -4.98 -8.34
CA TYR A 217 -0.73 -4.17 -8.82
C TYR A 217 -0.43 -2.93 -8.00
N THR A 218 0.82 -2.47 -8.01
CA THR A 218 1.20 -1.15 -7.47
C THR A 218 1.87 -0.31 -8.54
N VAL A 219 1.55 0.99 -8.59
CA VAL A 219 2.32 1.99 -9.31
C VAL A 219 3.02 2.86 -8.28
N LEU A 220 4.34 2.76 -8.23
CA LEU A 220 5.20 3.46 -7.29
C LEU A 220 5.74 4.76 -7.91
N SER A 221 5.81 5.80 -7.10
CA SER A 221 6.59 7.01 -7.35
C SER A 221 7.34 7.33 -6.07
N PHE A 222 8.63 7.60 -6.14
CA PHE A 222 9.35 8.05 -4.95
C PHE A 222 10.46 9.05 -5.27
N THR A 223 10.92 9.76 -4.24
CA THR A 223 11.99 10.77 -4.32
C THR A 223 13.23 10.36 -3.53
N ARG A 224 13.07 9.79 -2.34
CA ARG A 224 14.18 9.28 -1.51
C ARG A 224 13.78 7.97 -0.87
N ALA A 225 14.54 6.91 -1.14
CA ALA A 225 14.43 5.65 -0.42
C ALA A 225 15.79 4.98 -0.30
N ARG A 226 16.03 4.25 0.80
CA ARG A 226 17.31 3.56 0.97
C ARG A 226 17.33 2.20 0.28
N TYR A 227 16.26 1.43 0.41
CA TYR A 227 16.11 0.14 -0.25
C TYR A 227 14.73 -0.01 -0.88
N ILE A 228 14.69 -0.82 -1.91
CA ILE A 228 13.46 -1.16 -2.60
C ILE A 228 13.40 -2.67 -2.69
N TYR A 229 12.44 -3.24 -1.99
CA TYR A 229 12.20 -4.66 -1.99
C TYR A 229 11.07 -4.97 -2.97
N PHE A 230 11.37 -5.78 -3.99
CA PHE A 230 10.37 -6.28 -4.93
C PHE A 230 10.13 -7.78 -4.68
N PRO A 231 9.23 -8.12 -3.74
CA PRO A 231 8.97 -9.54 -3.42
C PRO A 231 8.45 -10.34 -4.63
N CYS A 232 7.89 -9.68 -5.64
CA CYS A 232 7.45 -10.30 -6.89
C CYS A 232 8.59 -10.58 -7.91
N ILE A 233 9.83 -10.11 -7.69
CA ILE A 233 10.98 -10.33 -8.60
C ILE A 233 12.10 -11.13 -7.91
N ASN A 234 12.17 -11.14 -6.58
CA ASN A 234 13.16 -11.93 -5.85
C ASN A 234 12.84 -13.43 -5.97
N ARG A 235 13.46 -14.06 -7.00
CA ARG A 235 13.29 -15.44 -7.46
C ARG A 235 13.42 -16.46 -6.34
N ARG A 236 12.29 -16.69 -5.68
CA ARG A 236 11.99 -17.91 -5.00
C ARG A 236 10.50 -18.11 -5.27
N ASP A 237 10.16 -19.15 -6.04
CA ASP A 237 8.81 -19.40 -6.59
C ASP A 237 7.74 -19.68 -5.50
N ASP A 238 8.09 -19.46 -4.23
CA ASP A 238 7.37 -19.73 -2.98
C ASP A 238 6.80 -18.47 -2.29
N TYR A 239 7.01 -17.25 -2.82
CA TYR A 239 6.50 -16.01 -2.19
C TYR A 239 5.03 -15.67 -2.50
N GLY A 240 4.23 -16.57 -3.07
CA GLY A 240 2.77 -16.42 -3.15
C GLY A 240 2.21 -15.33 -4.08
N PHE A 241 2.97 -14.83 -5.07
CA PHE A 241 2.46 -13.85 -6.05
C PHE A 241 1.95 -14.53 -7.32
N HIS A 242 0.76 -14.16 -7.76
CA HIS A 242 0.08 -14.71 -8.92
C HIS A 242 -0.51 -13.58 -9.77
N ASN A 243 -0.12 -13.49 -11.05
CA ASN A 243 -0.61 -12.49 -12.01
C ASN A 243 -0.63 -11.06 -11.43
N SER A 244 0.39 -10.74 -10.64
CA SER A 244 0.49 -9.50 -9.89
C SER A 244 1.75 -8.74 -10.31
N PHE A 245 1.65 -7.42 -10.36
CA PHE A 245 2.60 -6.60 -11.07
C PHE A 245 2.97 -5.34 -10.27
N PHE A 246 4.06 -4.69 -10.66
CA PHE A 246 4.26 -3.30 -10.27
C PHE A 246 4.85 -2.51 -11.43
N ASP A 247 4.68 -1.19 -11.37
CA ASP A 247 5.39 -0.24 -12.19
C ASP A 247 5.98 0.85 -11.28
N CYS A 248 7.03 1.52 -11.73
CA CYS A 248 7.68 2.60 -10.99
C CYS A 248 7.90 3.81 -11.90
N ASN A 249 7.07 4.84 -11.72
CA ASN A 249 7.09 6.05 -12.55
C ASN A 249 8.36 6.88 -12.30
N THR A 250 8.68 7.13 -11.02
CA THR A 250 9.89 7.83 -10.60
C THR A 250 10.70 6.92 -9.71
N LEU A 251 11.97 6.76 -10.06
CA LEU A 251 12.95 6.15 -9.18
C LEU A 251 13.59 7.32 -8.45
N GLY A 252 13.26 7.42 -7.17
CA GLY A 252 13.95 8.30 -6.24
C GLY A 252 15.15 7.59 -5.63
N GLY A 253 15.78 8.23 -4.67
CA GLY A 253 17.14 7.92 -4.32
C GLY A 253 18.06 8.83 -5.13
N ASP A 254 19.31 8.80 -4.77
CA ASP A 254 20.38 9.46 -5.47
C ASP A 254 20.25 9.24 -6.99
N ASP A 255 19.76 10.23 -7.76
CA ASP A 255 19.63 10.14 -9.23
C ASP A 255 20.89 9.47 -9.78
N TRP A 256 20.77 8.58 -10.78
CA TRP A 256 21.96 8.04 -11.43
C TRP A 256 22.83 9.19 -11.91
N GLU A 257 23.93 9.41 -11.20
CA GLU A 257 24.90 10.45 -11.48
C GLU A 257 26.19 9.73 -11.89
N PRO A 258 26.67 9.92 -13.13
CA PRO A 258 27.96 9.39 -13.51
C PRO A 258 29.03 9.96 -12.57
N GLY A 259 29.58 9.12 -11.70
CA GLY A 259 30.58 9.52 -10.70
C GLY A 259 30.17 9.28 -9.26
N ARG A 260 28.90 8.97 -8.99
CA ARG A 260 28.34 8.82 -7.64
C ARG A 260 28.47 7.40 -7.11
N TYR A 261 28.75 7.30 -5.81
CA TYR A 261 28.88 6.03 -5.09
C TYR A 261 27.51 5.56 -4.59
N TYR A 262 27.02 4.43 -5.12
CA TYR A 262 25.82 3.76 -4.62
C TYR A 262 26.24 2.75 -3.57
N TYR A 263 26.04 3.11 -2.30
CA TYR A 263 26.24 2.20 -1.18
C TYR A 263 25.02 1.28 -1.06
N ASP A 264 25.26 0.00 -0.77
CA ASP A 264 24.32 -0.86 -0.01
C ASP A 264 23.03 -1.28 -0.74
N GLY A 265 22.97 -2.55 -1.18
CA GLY A 265 21.75 -3.35 -1.13
C GLY A 265 20.51 -2.92 -1.93
N THR A 266 20.57 -1.93 -2.82
CA THR A 266 19.46 -1.68 -3.74
C THR A 266 19.41 -2.82 -4.75
N ASP A 267 18.45 -3.72 -4.61
CA ASP A 267 18.22 -4.79 -5.59
C ASP A 267 17.92 -4.21 -6.99
N PHE A 268 17.50 -2.93 -7.07
CA PHE A 268 17.04 -2.30 -8.31
C PHE A 268 17.42 -0.81 -8.44
N VAL A 269 17.73 -0.36 -9.66
CA VAL A 269 18.08 1.04 -10.03
C VAL A 269 17.46 1.46 -11.37
N LYS A 270 17.26 2.75 -11.64
CA LYS A 270 16.93 3.24 -13.01
C LYS A 270 18.20 3.50 -13.79
N GLY A 271 18.28 3.00 -15.02
CA GLY A 271 19.30 3.43 -15.97
C GLY A 271 18.96 4.81 -16.57
N THR A 272 19.96 5.46 -17.17
CA THR A 272 19.77 6.71 -17.93
C THR A 272 18.93 6.56 -19.19
N ASP A 273 18.76 5.33 -19.66
CA ASP A 273 17.85 4.94 -20.74
C ASP A 273 16.39 4.84 -20.28
N GLY A 274 16.12 5.03 -18.97
CA GLY A 274 14.80 4.98 -18.37
C GLY A 274 14.33 3.57 -18.00
N ASN A 275 15.13 2.52 -18.26
CA ASN A 275 14.79 1.15 -17.89
C ASN A 275 15.06 0.90 -16.39
N LEU A 276 14.31 -0.03 -15.79
CA LEU A 276 14.62 -0.56 -14.47
C LEU A 276 15.71 -1.63 -14.62
N TYR A 277 16.69 -1.66 -13.73
CA TYR A 277 17.77 -2.65 -13.69
C TYR A 277 17.73 -3.35 -12.35
N LYS A 278 18.08 -4.65 -12.33
CA LYS A 278 18.28 -5.42 -11.11
C LYS A 278 19.75 -5.77 -10.92
N CYS A 279 20.18 -5.85 -9.67
CA CYS A 279 21.51 -6.34 -9.32
C CYS A 279 21.54 -7.87 -9.54
N ILE A 280 22.44 -8.35 -10.39
CA ILE A 280 22.64 -9.78 -10.68
C ILE A 280 23.90 -10.34 -10.02
N GLN A 281 24.82 -9.48 -9.60
CA GLN A 281 26.04 -9.89 -8.90
C GLN A 281 26.46 -8.79 -7.92
N MET A 282 26.72 -9.18 -6.67
CA MET A 282 27.37 -8.28 -5.72
C MET A 282 28.85 -8.12 -6.07
N GLN A 283 29.35 -6.89 -6.07
CA GLN A 283 30.76 -6.61 -6.32
C GLN A 283 31.64 -7.13 -5.19
N SER A 284 32.77 -7.74 -5.54
CA SER A 284 33.79 -8.19 -4.58
C SER A 284 34.91 -7.17 -4.42
N ASP A 285 35.77 -7.39 -3.43
CA ASP A 285 37.02 -6.64 -3.21
C ASP A 285 38.00 -6.69 -4.39
N LYS A 286 37.80 -7.62 -5.34
CA LYS A 286 38.63 -7.80 -6.54
C LYS A 286 38.15 -7.03 -7.76
N ASP A 287 36.95 -6.45 -7.70
CA ASP A 287 36.30 -5.79 -8.85
C ASP A 287 36.59 -4.27 -8.93
N TYR A 288 37.58 -3.80 -8.15
CA TYR A 288 37.95 -2.39 -8.04
C TYR A 288 39.03 -1.97 -9.06
N SER A 289 38.80 -0.87 -9.77
CA SER A 289 39.82 -0.14 -10.54
C SER A 289 40.08 1.25 -9.94
N TYR A 290 41.14 1.33 -9.15
CA TYR A 290 41.80 2.54 -8.61
C TYR A 290 41.15 3.32 -7.45
N TRP A 291 41.85 3.23 -6.33
CA TRP A 291 41.90 4.19 -5.24
C TRP A 291 42.38 5.57 -5.76
N GLU A 292 42.08 6.65 -5.05
CA GLU A 292 42.67 7.96 -5.37
C GLU A 292 44.19 7.85 -5.58
N PRO A 293 44.80 8.65 -6.48
CA PRO A 293 46.25 8.60 -6.71
C PRO A 293 47.02 8.70 -5.38
N GLY A 294 47.58 7.58 -4.90
CA GLY A 294 48.34 7.51 -3.64
C GLY A 294 47.91 6.44 -2.63
N TRP A 295 46.78 5.76 -2.83
CA TRP A 295 46.30 4.73 -1.90
C TRP A 295 46.54 3.31 -2.43
N THR A 296 47.15 2.44 -1.62
CA THR A 296 47.42 1.03 -1.95
C THR A 296 46.48 0.04 -1.24
N GLN A 297 45.78 0.48 -0.20
CA GLN A 297 44.80 -0.29 0.59
C GLN A 297 43.84 0.68 1.33
N PRO A 298 42.62 0.25 1.71
CA PRO A 298 41.69 1.09 2.47
C PRO A 298 42.21 1.39 3.89
N PRO A 299 41.86 2.54 4.49
CA PRO A 299 42.27 2.87 5.85
C PRO A 299 41.54 2.01 6.89
N SER A 300 42.19 1.76 8.03
CA SER A 300 41.70 0.84 9.08
C SER A 300 40.40 1.26 9.77
N TRP A 301 40.01 2.53 9.65
CA TRP A 301 38.74 3.08 10.16
C TRP A 301 37.58 2.97 9.16
N TRP A 302 37.82 2.37 7.99
CA TRP A 302 36.80 2.12 6.96
C TRP A 302 36.04 0.81 7.26
N PRO A 303 34.70 0.81 7.37
CA PRO A 303 33.93 -0.38 7.72
C PRO A 303 33.94 -1.41 6.57
N PRO A 304 34.48 -2.63 6.75
CA PRO A 304 34.31 -3.73 5.80
C PRO A 304 32.94 -4.40 6.00
N PRO A 305 32.24 -4.85 4.94
CA PRO A 305 32.42 -4.58 3.52
C PRO A 305 31.33 -3.61 3.03
N MET A 306 31.62 -2.31 2.96
CA MET A 306 30.69 -1.37 2.31
C MET A 306 31.20 -0.97 0.93
N TYR A 307 30.43 -1.42 -0.06
CA TYR A 307 30.65 -1.44 -1.50
C TYR A 307 30.59 -0.04 -2.12
N SER A 308 31.62 0.36 -2.86
CA SER A 308 31.64 1.62 -3.61
C SER A 308 32.24 1.41 -5.01
N ALA A 309 31.39 1.20 -6.02
CA ALA A 309 31.82 1.31 -7.41
C ALA A 309 31.78 2.78 -7.87
N ARG A 310 32.85 3.21 -8.55
CA ARG A 310 32.80 4.34 -9.50
C ARG A 310 31.84 3.99 -10.66
N PRO A 311 31.37 4.96 -11.46
CA PRO A 311 30.56 4.68 -12.64
C PRO A 311 31.34 3.71 -13.54
N ILE A 312 30.84 2.49 -13.63
CA ILE A 312 31.31 1.57 -14.65
C ILE A 312 30.47 1.89 -15.88
N ASP A 313 31.02 2.63 -16.82
CA ASP A 313 30.50 2.63 -18.17
C ASP A 313 31.03 1.38 -18.92
N GLY A 314 30.20 0.79 -19.78
CA GLY A 314 30.59 -0.35 -20.62
C GLY A 314 30.56 -1.74 -19.96
N VAL A 315 31.45 -2.64 -20.42
CA VAL A 315 31.38 -4.10 -20.24
C VAL A 315 31.30 -4.57 -18.78
N ALA A 316 31.89 -3.83 -17.84
CA ALA A 316 31.87 -4.22 -16.44
C ALA A 316 30.53 -3.90 -15.73
N TYR A 317 29.67 -3.02 -16.26
CA TYR A 317 28.34 -2.76 -15.69
C TYR A 317 27.37 -3.92 -15.96
N SER A 318 27.38 -4.45 -17.18
CA SER A 318 26.60 -5.63 -17.58
C SER A 318 26.97 -6.90 -16.82
N GLN A 319 28.05 -6.88 -16.03
CA GLN A 319 28.42 -7.99 -15.13
C GLN A 319 27.64 -7.94 -13.81
N TYR A 320 27.21 -6.75 -13.36
CA TYR A 320 26.56 -6.56 -12.06
C TYR A 320 25.08 -6.21 -12.17
N TRP A 321 24.65 -5.62 -13.29
CA TRP A 321 23.29 -5.14 -13.48
C TRP A 321 22.68 -5.65 -14.78
N GLU A 322 21.44 -6.10 -14.70
CA GLU A 322 20.65 -6.55 -15.84
C GLU A 322 19.39 -5.70 -15.94
N ALA A 323 19.08 -5.18 -17.14
CA ALA A 323 17.81 -4.49 -17.37
C ALA A 323 16.65 -5.46 -17.06
N ILE A 324 15.56 -4.97 -16.48
CA ILE A 324 14.32 -5.74 -16.36
C ILE A 324 13.45 -5.38 -17.56
N GLY A 325 13.16 -6.39 -18.37
CA GLY A 325 12.26 -6.25 -19.48
C GLY A 325 11.71 -7.59 -19.96
N PRO A 326 10.70 -7.57 -20.83
CA PRO A 326 10.08 -8.79 -21.35
C PRO A 326 11.06 -9.70 -22.11
N THR A 327 12.22 -9.19 -22.53
CA THR A 327 13.23 -9.95 -23.28
C THR A 327 14.16 -10.78 -22.38
N ASN A 328 14.26 -10.46 -21.10
CA ASN A 328 15.25 -11.05 -20.19
C ASN A 328 14.72 -11.37 -18.79
N THR A 329 13.51 -10.92 -18.45
CA THR A 329 12.79 -11.30 -17.24
C THR A 329 11.43 -11.86 -17.64
N GLU A 330 11.24 -13.16 -17.42
CA GLU A 330 9.95 -13.82 -17.65
C GLU A 330 8.84 -13.12 -16.85
N GLY A 331 7.66 -12.96 -17.44
CA GLY A 331 6.54 -12.25 -16.83
C GLY A 331 6.66 -10.72 -16.81
N ALA A 332 7.85 -10.13 -17.03
CA ALA A 332 8.00 -8.68 -17.07
C ALA A 332 7.27 -8.04 -18.26
N ARG A 333 6.89 -6.78 -18.09
CA ARG A 333 6.15 -5.97 -19.05
C ARG A 333 6.72 -4.56 -19.06
N THR A 334 6.69 -3.90 -20.20
CA THR A 334 6.93 -2.45 -20.29
C THR A 334 5.73 -1.68 -19.74
N THR A 335 5.91 -0.42 -19.34
CA THR A 335 4.80 0.46 -18.94
C THR A 335 3.71 0.58 -20.01
N ILE A 336 4.07 0.51 -21.30
CA ILE A 336 3.10 0.51 -22.42
C ILE A 336 2.29 -0.79 -22.40
N GLN A 337 2.93 -1.94 -22.19
CA GLN A 337 2.25 -3.23 -22.05
C GLN A 337 1.35 -3.27 -20.81
N MET A 338 1.79 -2.70 -19.68
CA MET A 338 0.98 -2.51 -18.47
C MET A 338 -0.24 -1.61 -18.69
N LYS A 339 -0.29 -0.84 -19.78
CA LYS A 339 -1.45 -0.03 -20.18
C LYS A 339 -2.28 -0.69 -21.27
N SER A 340 -2.14 -1.99 -21.47
CA SER A 340 -2.91 -2.76 -22.45
C SER A 340 -3.54 -4.01 -21.88
N LYS A 341 -4.85 -4.20 -22.14
CA LYS A 341 -5.67 -5.26 -21.55
C LYS A 341 -5.11 -6.66 -21.78
N ASN A 342 -4.51 -6.91 -22.94
CA ASN A 342 -4.03 -8.24 -23.32
C ASN A 342 -2.85 -8.75 -22.48
N ASN A 343 -2.26 -7.90 -21.63
CA ASN A 343 -1.15 -8.29 -20.75
C ASN A 343 -1.62 -8.79 -19.37
N TYR A 344 -2.92 -8.75 -19.10
CA TYR A 344 -3.53 -9.12 -17.82
C TYR A 344 -4.33 -10.43 -17.96
N GLU A 345 -3.60 -11.52 -18.15
CA GLU A 345 -4.19 -12.86 -18.26
C GLU A 345 -4.84 -13.28 -16.93
N GLY A 346 -6.05 -13.84 -16.99
CA GLY A 346 -6.82 -14.25 -15.80
C GLY A 346 -7.59 -13.11 -15.10
N TRP A 347 -7.40 -11.85 -15.49
CA TRP A 347 -8.12 -10.72 -14.88
C TRP A 347 -9.53 -10.56 -15.46
N ASP A 348 -10.52 -10.35 -14.59
CA ASP A 348 -11.92 -10.18 -15.01
C ASP A 348 -12.23 -8.74 -15.46
N PHE A 349 -12.03 -8.46 -16.74
CA PHE A 349 -12.47 -7.22 -17.38
C PHE A 349 -13.96 -7.20 -17.76
N ASN A 350 -14.72 -8.25 -17.48
CA ASN A 350 -16.16 -8.27 -17.68
C ASN A 350 -16.88 -7.65 -16.48
N SER A 351 -16.44 -7.94 -15.25
CA SER A 351 -17.12 -7.47 -14.03
C SER A 351 -16.28 -6.56 -13.13
N ILE A 352 -14.96 -6.78 -13.01
CA ILE A 352 -14.12 -6.08 -12.01
C ILE A 352 -13.39 -4.91 -12.65
N TRP A 353 -12.62 -5.19 -13.70
CA TRP A 353 -11.62 -4.26 -14.22
C TRP A 353 -12.08 -3.51 -15.48
N GLN A 354 -11.64 -2.28 -15.63
CA GLN A 354 -11.68 -1.49 -16.87
C GLN A 354 -10.29 -0.89 -17.14
N ILE A 355 -9.98 -0.67 -18.41
CA ILE A 355 -8.71 -0.07 -18.83
C ILE A 355 -8.94 0.79 -20.07
N SER A 356 -8.25 1.92 -20.14
CA SER A 356 -8.18 2.77 -21.32
C SER A 356 -6.88 2.47 -22.06
N GLU A 357 -6.98 1.71 -23.16
CA GLU A 357 -5.81 1.20 -23.92
C GLU A 357 -4.78 2.30 -24.22
N GLY A 358 -3.52 2.02 -23.83
CA GLY A 358 -2.38 2.92 -23.98
C GLY A 358 -2.39 4.16 -23.07
N LYS A 359 -3.42 4.34 -22.24
CA LYS A 359 -3.62 5.56 -21.43
C LYS A 359 -3.59 5.30 -19.93
N SER A 360 -4.25 4.25 -19.45
CA SER A 360 -4.37 3.97 -18.01
C SER A 360 -3.90 2.55 -17.67
N TYR A 361 -3.54 2.34 -16.40
CA TYR A 361 -3.52 1.02 -15.80
C TYR A 361 -4.97 0.50 -15.61
N PRO A 362 -5.19 -0.80 -15.32
CA PRO A 362 -6.50 -1.32 -14.95
C PRO A 362 -7.06 -0.62 -13.71
N THR A 363 -8.34 -0.24 -13.72
CA THR A 363 -9.02 0.35 -12.55
C THR A 363 -10.37 -0.34 -12.36
N PHE A 364 -11.01 -0.19 -11.20
CA PHE A 364 -12.32 -0.79 -10.99
C PHE A 364 -13.38 -0.17 -11.89
N LYS A 365 -14.27 -1.00 -12.41
CA LYS A 365 -15.50 -0.54 -13.05
C LYS A 365 -16.34 0.21 -12.03
N ARG A 366 -16.78 1.42 -12.38
CA ARG A 366 -17.78 2.11 -11.57
C ARG A 366 -19.09 1.30 -11.60
N PRO A 367 -19.78 1.12 -10.47
CA PRO A 367 -21.13 0.58 -10.47
C PRO A 367 -21.97 1.35 -11.50
N LYS A 368 -22.75 0.65 -12.32
CA LYS A 368 -23.70 1.32 -13.20
C LYS A 368 -24.64 2.14 -12.31
N VAL A 369 -24.54 3.47 -12.38
CA VAL A 369 -25.54 4.35 -11.78
C VAL A 369 -26.85 4.05 -12.49
N VAL A 370 -27.69 3.21 -11.88
CA VAL A 370 -29.08 3.08 -12.30
C VAL A 370 -29.71 4.42 -11.96
N LYS A 371 -29.86 5.29 -12.96
CA LYS A 371 -30.65 6.51 -12.80
C LYS A 371 -32.02 6.05 -12.33
N CYS A 372 -32.35 6.33 -11.07
CA CYS A 372 -33.70 6.16 -10.58
C CYS A 372 -34.55 7.10 -11.45
N ASN A 373 -35.42 6.55 -12.29
CA ASN A 373 -36.36 7.38 -13.04
C ASN A 373 -37.17 8.15 -12.00
N SER A 374 -37.02 9.47 -11.98
CA SER A 374 -37.84 10.33 -11.14
C SER A 374 -39.30 9.99 -11.42
N ILE A 375 -40.04 9.58 -10.38
CA ILE A 375 -41.49 9.46 -10.49
C ILE A 375 -41.99 10.91 -10.66
N PRO A 376 -42.66 11.26 -11.77
CA PRO A 376 -43.28 12.57 -11.88
C PRO A 376 -44.28 12.74 -10.73
N LEU A 377 -44.18 13.85 -9.99
CA LEU A 377 -45.09 14.22 -8.90
C LEU A 377 -46.58 14.18 -9.30
N THR A 378 -46.89 14.16 -10.59
CA THR A 378 -48.24 14.03 -11.14
C THR A 378 -48.90 12.65 -10.96
N LYS A 379 -48.19 11.64 -10.45
CA LYS A 379 -48.75 10.28 -10.19
C LYS A 379 -49.05 9.97 -8.72
N LEU A 380 -48.85 10.91 -7.80
CA LEU A 380 -49.28 10.80 -6.41
C LEU A 380 -50.72 11.33 -6.27
N THR A 381 -51.71 10.56 -6.73
CA THR A 381 -53.09 10.75 -6.26
C THR A 381 -53.25 9.99 -4.94
N VAL A 382 -53.38 10.75 -3.87
CA VAL A 382 -53.81 10.25 -2.56
C VAL A 382 -55.27 9.80 -2.72
N ASN A 383 -55.53 8.51 -2.55
CA ASN A 383 -56.87 7.95 -2.36
C ASN A 383 -56.98 7.42 -0.94
#